data_AF-A0A7K8EEU2-F1
#
_entry.id   AF-A0A7K8EEU2-F1
#
_cell.length_a   1.000
_cell.length_b   1.000
_cell.length_c   1.000
_cell.angle_alpha   90.00
_cell.angle_beta   90.00
_cell.angle_gamma   90.00
#
_symmetry.space_group_name_H-M   'P 1'
#
loop_
_entity.id
_entity.type
_entity.pdbx_description
1 polymer ?
#
loop_
_entity_poly.entity_id
_entity_poly.type
_entity_poly.pdbx_seq_one_letter_code
_entity_poly.pdbx_strand_id
1 'polypeptide(L)'
;DAGQRQLGALQCGSCGMLYDPGIPEDRIQHLRHHRRLQQGLAYPGWKKERVVGEFWDGKIVLILPGDPKYAVGKAQEVLALVDSELGFPAGSPRCPEPSRPRSRPHSRPHSRIFPEQSHVYLFVGAGSVLGCLVAQGISQAFRVLPEPGSAPFPDSSQHSRADCRDPLRAWRCSLEAEPAVCG
;
A
#
# COMPACT_ATOMS: atom_id res chain seq x y z
N ASP A 1 -12.65 27.54 36.32
CA ASP A 1 -12.98 26.50 35.34
C ASP A 1 -12.40 26.92 33.99
N ALA A 2 -11.13 26.59 33.75
CA ALA A 2 -10.43 26.97 32.52
C ALA A 2 -10.32 25.73 31.64
N GLY A 3 -11.28 25.61 30.72
CA GLY A 3 -11.39 24.47 29.82
C GLY A 3 -10.12 24.29 28.98
N GLN A 4 -9.37 23.24 29.26
CA GLN A 4 -8.36 22.73 28.34
C GLN A 4 -9.07 22.29 27.06
N ARG A 5 -9.00 23.13 26.02
CA ARG A 5 -9.24 22.71 24.64
C ARG A 5 -8.24 21.59 24.37
N GLN A 6 -8.69 20.43 23.86
CA GLN A 6 -7.83 19.27 23.59
C GLN A 6 -6.49 19.71 22.98
N LEU A 7 -5.43 19.66 23.80
CA LEU A 7 -4.07 20.00 23.41
C LEU A 7 -3.43 18.72 22.90
N GLY A 8 -3.08 18.68 21.62
CA GLY A 8 -2.24 17.63 21.06
C GLY A 8 -2.82 16.94 19.83
N ALA A 9 -1.90 16.35 19.06
CA ALA A 9 -2.23 15.56 17.88
C ALA A 9 -3.08 14.34 18.23
N LEU A 10 -4.11 14.09 17.41
CA LEU A 10 -4.99 12.93 17.50
C LEU A 10 -5.10 12.24 16.15
N GLN A 11 -5.46 10.95 16.17
CA GLN A 11 -5.66 10.16 14.97
C GLN A 11 -7.13 10.16 14.57
N CYS A 12 -7.43 10.48 13.31
CA CYS A 12 -8.78 10.36 12.77
C CYS A 12 -9.20 8.89 12.65
N GLY A 13 -10.31 8.49 13.29
CA GLY A 13 -10.76 7.09 13.29
C GLY A 13 -11.21 6.55 11.92
N SER A 14 -11.49 7.42 10.95
CA SER A 14 -12.00 7.03 9.62
C SER A 14 -10.98 7.18 8.48
N CYS A 15 -9.95 8.03 8.63
CA CYS A 15 -8.89 8.18 7.62
C CYS A 15 -7.48 7.92 8.15
N GLY A 16 -7.30 7.70 9.46
CA GLY A 16 -6.02 7.36 10.05
C GLY A 16 -5.02 8.51 10.15
N MET A 17 -5.29 9.68 9.57
CA MET A 17 -4.40 10.83 9.62
C MET A 17 -4.24 11.36 11.04
N LEU A 18 -2.98 11.60 11.44
CA LEU A 18 -2.62 12.36 12.64
C LEU A 18 -2.70 13.85 12.35
N TYR A 19 -3.39 14.60 13.20
CA TYR A 19 -3.51 16.06 13.09
C TYR A 19 -3.79 16.70 14.44
N ASP A 20 -3.40 17.97 14.63
CA ASP A 20 -3.80 18.74 15.82
C ASP A 20 -5.10 19.52 15.54
N PRO A 21 -6.20 19.27 16.27
CA PRO A 21 -7.45 20.01 16.06
C PRO A 21 -7.33 21.48 16.51
N GLY A 22 -6.39 21.81 17.41
CA GLY A 22 -6.12 23.16 17.90
C GLY A 22 -5.43 24.04 16.87
N ILE A 23 -4.77 23.46 15.86
CA ILE A 23 -4.09 24.17 14.77
C ILE A 23 -5.04 24.24 13.56
N PRO A 24 -5.43 25.45 13.09
CA PRO A 24 -6.38 25.57 11.98
C PRO A 24 -5.83 25.03 10.66
N GLU A 25 -4.53 25.17 10.40
CA GLU A 25 -3.86 24.64 9.21
C GLU A 25 -3.94 23.11 9.14
N ASP A 26 -3.60 22.43 10.23
CA ASP A 26 -3.70 20.97 10.37
C ASP A 26 -5.13 20.48 10.15
N ARG A 27 -6.12 21.18 10.72
CA ARG A 27 -7.53 20.86 10.53
C ARG A 27 -7.94 20.96 9.05
N ILE A 28 -7.50 22.01 8.35
CA ILE A 28 -7.77 22.18 6.92
C ILE A 28 -7.09 21.06 6.11
N GLN A 29 -5.86 20.70 6.45
CA GLN A 29 -5.15 19.61 5.80
C GLN A 29 -5.85 18.27 6.02
N HIS A 30 -6.27 17.98 7.25
CA HIS A 30 -7.06 16.80 7.60
C HIS A 30 -8.34 16.72 6.76
N LEU A 31 -9.12 17.80 6.65
CA LEU A 31 -10.35 17.80 5.85
C LEU A 31 -10.09 17.52 4.36
N ARG A 32 -9.04 18.10 3.78
CA ARG A 32 -8.66 17.86 2.38
C ARG A 32 -8.23 16.41 2.17
N HIS A 33 -7.36 15.90 3.02
CA HIS A 33 -6.89 14.51 2.98
C HIS A 33 -8.05 13.53 3.16
N HIS A 34 -8.89 13.74 4.19
CA HIS A 34 -10.06 12.92 4.48
C HIS A 34 -11.00 12.84 3.29
N ARG A 35 -11.33 13.98 2.66
CA ARG A 35 -12.20 14.00 1.48
C ARG A 35 -11.59 13.24 0.31
N ARG A 36 -10.29 13.43 0.04
CA ARG A 36 -9.58 12.74 -1.04
C ARG A 36 -9.58 11.23 -0.82
N LEU A 37 -9.29 10.77 0.40
CA LEU A 37 -9.24 9.35 0.74
C LEU A 37 -10.63 8.70 0.62
N GLN A 38 -11.66 9.32 1.21
CA GLN A 38 -13.04 8.82 1.14
C GLN A 38 -13.54 8.71 -0.31
N GLN A 39 -13.26 9.71 -1.14
CA GLN A 39 -13.66 9.69 -2.57
C GLN A 39 -12.90 8.62 -3.36
N GLY A 40 -11.57 8.55 -3.20
CA GLY A 40 -10.75 7.61 -3.96
C GLY A 40 -10.84 6.16 -3.47
N LEU A 41 -11.36 5.90 -2.27
CA LEU A 41 -11.67 4.55 -1.79
C LEU A 41 -13.14 4.17 -1.98
N ALA A 42 -14.04 5.10 -2.31
CA ALA A 42 -15.45 4.78 -2.54
C ALA A 42 -15.62 3.74 -3.66
N TYR A 43 -16.43 2.72 -3.39
CA TYR A 43 -16.73 1.63 -4.30
C TYR A 43 -18.24 1.35 -4.33
N PRO A 44 -19.00 2.03 -5.21
CA PRO A 44 -20.45 1.89 -5.28
C PRO A 44 -20.93 0.55 -5.86
N GLY A 45 -20.00 -0.30 -6.33
CA GLY A 45 -20.30 -1.52 -7.08
C GLY A 45 -20.46 -1.27 -8.58
N TRP A 46 -20.17 -2.31 -9.36
CA TRP A 46 -20.27 -2.31 -10.82
C TRP A 46 -21.25 -3.39 -11.30
N LYS A 47 -21.82 -3.20 -12.50
CA LYS A 47 -22.72 -4.19 -13.11
C LYS A 47 -22.03 -5.53 -13.40
N LYS A 48 -20.73 -5.49 -13.70
CA LYS A 48 -19.91 -6.67 -13.96
C LYS A 48 -18.65 -6.54 -13.12
N GLU A 49 -18.51 -7.43 -12.15
CA GLU A 49 -17.35 -7.53 -11.28
C GLU A 49 -16.80 -8.94 -11.36
N ARG A 50 -15.47 -9.07 -11.35
CA ARG A 50 -14.81 -10.37 -11.23
C ARG A 50 -14.50 -10.62 -9.75
N VAL A 51 -15.48 -11.16 -9.02
CA VAL A 51 -15.32 -11.52 -7.62
C VAL A 51 -14.56 -12.86 -7.54
N VAL A 52 -13.47 -12.89 -6.76
CA VAL A 52 -12.60 -14.07 -6.58
C VAL A 52 -12.61 -14.60 -5.14
N GLY A 53 -13.30 -13.92 -4.23
CA GLY A 53 -13.53 -14.37 -2.87
C GLY A 53 -14.63 -13.55 -2.21
N GLU A 54 -15.46 -14.20 -1.39
CA GLU A 54 -16.53 -13.57 -0.63
C GLU A 54 -16.38 -13.92 0.85
N PHE A 55 -16.68 -12.94 1.69
CA PHE A 55 -16.52 -13.00 3.13
C PHE A 55 -17.72 -12.35 3.81
N TRP A 56 -17.84 -12.54 5.13
CA TRP A 56 -18.95 -11.99 5.91
C TRP A 56 -18.89 -10.45 6.02
N ASP A 57 -17.71 -9.86 5.84
CA ASP A 57 -17.42 -8.43 5.95
C ASP A 57 -17.08 -7.76 4.60
N GLY A 58 -17.05 -8.52 3.50
CA GLY A 58 -16.68 -7.98 2.21
C GLY A 58 -16.43 -9.02 1.12
N LYS A 59 -15.74 -8.59 0.06
CA LYS A 59 -15.39 -9.42 -1.10
C LYS A 59 -14.09 -8.97 -1.74
N ILE A 60 -13.43 -9.87 -2.45
CA ILE A 60 -12.23 -9.58 -3.23
C ILE A 60 -12.60 -9.52 -4.71
N VAL A 61 -12.31 -8.39 -5.35
CA VAL A 61 -12.50 -8.16 -6.78
C VAL A 61 -11.14 -8.16 -7.49
N LEU A 62 -11.00 -8.95 -8.55
CA LEU A 62 -9.80 -9.02 -9.39
C LEU A 62 -9.95 -8.14 -10.63
N ILE A 63 -8.98 -7.25 -10.85
CA ILE A 63 -8.87 -6.36 -12.01
C ILE A 63 -7.63 -6.75 -12.83
N LEU A 64 -7.84 -6.96 -14.12
CA LEU A 64 -6.83 -7.31 -15.12
C LEU A 64 -6.56 -6.12 -16.07
N PRO A 65 -5.39 -6.07 -16.74
CA PRO A 65 -5.04 -4.96 -17.64
C PRO A 65 -6.03 -4.76 -18.80
N GLY A 66 -6.68 -5.84 -19.24
CA GLY A 66 -7.68 -5.83 -20.33
C GLY A 66 -9.11 -5.52 -19.89
N ASP A 67 -9.35 -5.24 -18.61
CA ASP A 67 -10.69 -4.96 -18.11
C ASP A 67 -11.23 -3.58 -18.56
N PRO A 68 -12.55 -3.33 -18.43
CA PRO A 68 -13.12 -2.05 -18.77
C PRO A 68 -12.42 -0.87 -18.08
N LYS A 69 -12.34 0.28 -18.77
CA LYS A 69 -11.62 1.47 -18.29
C LYS A 69 -12.04 1.96 -16.90
N TYR A 70 -13.31 1.77 -16.51
CA TYR A 70 -13.76 2.16 -15.17
C TYR A 70 -13.09 1.30 -14.08
N ALA A 71 -12.83 0.02 -14.35
CA ALA A 71 -12.22 -0.89 -13.40
C ALA A 71 -10.71 -0.63 -13.30
N VAL A 72 -10.04 -0.55 -14.45
CA VAL A 72 -8.62 -0.21 -14.52
C VAL A 72 -8.36 1.18 -13.93
N GLY A 73 -9.21 2.16 -14.24
CA GLY A 73 -9.11 3.51 -13.69
C GLY A 73 -9.28 3.52 -12.17
N LYS A 74 -10.19 2.71 -11.62
CA LYS A 74 -10.35 2.58 -10.17
C LYS A 74 -9.11 1.98 -9.50
N ALA A 75 -8.53 0.94 -10.09
CA ALA A 75 -7.28 0.36 -9.59
C ALA A 75 -6.14 1.41 -9.58
N GLN A 76 -6.00 2.19 -10.65
CA GLN A 76 -5.00 3.25 -10.74
C GLN A 76 -5.21 4.35 -9.68
N GLU A 77 -6.46 4.75 -9.44
CA GLU A 77 -6.80 5.72 -8.39
C GLU A 77 -6.42 5.22 -7.00
N VAL A 78 -6.78 3.98 -6.66
CA VAL A 78 -6.45 3.36 -5.37
C VAL A 78 -4.93 3.25 -5.20
N LEU A 79 -4.21 2.81 -6.22
CA LEU A 79 -2.75 2.70 -6.16
C LEU A 79 -2.05 4.05 -6.03
N ALA A 80 -2.57 5.10 -6.68
CA ALA A 80 -2.04 6.45 -6.52
C ALA A 80 -2.28 7.01 -5.11
N LEU A 81 -3.36 6.60 -4.43
CA LEU A 81 -3.56 6.90 -3.01
C LEU A 81 -2.53 6.17 -2.15
N VAL A 82 -2.35 4.86 -2.35
CA VAL A 82 -1.36 4.06 -1.61
C VAL A 82 0.05 4.66 -1.75
N ASP A 83 0.43 5.11 -2.95
CA ASP A 83 1.72 5.77 -3.19
C ASP A 83 1.88 7.03 -2.37
N SER A 84 0.83 7.87 -2.37
CA SER A 84 0.79 9.11 -1.62
C SER A 84 0.93 8.85 -0.11
N GLU A 85 0.30 7.80 0.41
CA GLU A 85 0.37 7.43 1.83
C GLU A 85 1.74 6.85 2.22
N LEU A 86 2.40 6.15 1.30
CA LEU A 86 3.76 5.64 1.49
C LEU A 86 4.86 6.69 1.23
N GLY A 87 4.48 7.90 0.80
CA GLY A 87 5.42 9.00 0.53
C GLY A 87 6.09 8.95 -0.85
N PHE A 88 5.58 8.14 -1.79
CA PHE A 88 6.09 8.10 -3.16
C PHE A 88 5.49 9.23 -4.01
N PRO A 89 6.31 10.08 -4.66
CA PRO A 89 5.79 11.12 -5.54
C PRO A 89 5.19 10.50 -6.82
N ALA A 90 4.15 11.17 -7.35
CA ALA A 90 3.50 10.77 -8.59
C ALA A 90 4.51 10.70 -9.74
N GLY A 91 4.62 9.53 -10.38
CA GLY A 91 5.55 9.32 -11.49
C GLY A 91 6.95 8.85 -11.09
N SER A 92 7.18 8.52 -9.81
CA SER A 92 8.39 7.79 -9.42
C SER A 92 8.44 6.43 -10.13
N PRO A 93 9.57 6.07 -10.77
CA PRO A 93 9.70 4.76 -11.40
C PRO A 93 9.75 3.68 -10.31
N ARG A 94 8.72 2.85 -10.25
CA ARG A 94 8.74 1.65 -9.42
C ARG A 94 9.27 0.50 -10.26
N CYS A 95 10.40 -0.02 -9.81
CA CYS A 95 11.21 -1.09 -10.40
C CYS A 95 11.86 -0.75 -11.77
N PRO A 96 13.17 -0.99 -11.93
CA PRO A 96 13.73 -1.14 -13.27
C PRO A 96 13.14 -2.43 -13.89
N GLU A 97 12.49 -2.30 -15.04
CA GLU A 97 12.15 -3.48 -15.86
C GLU A 97 13.45 -4.27 -16.10
N PRO A 98 13.46 -5.62 -15.99
CA PRO A 98 14.59 -6.39 -16.47
C PRO A 98 14.82 -6.02 -17.94
N SER A 99 16.02 -5.54 -18.25
CA SER A 99 16.41 -4.92 -19.50
C SER A 99 15.96 -5.71 -20.74
N ARG A 100 14.78 -5.37 -21.28
CA ARG A 100 14.44 -5.70 -22.66
C ARG A 100 15.23 -4.76 -23.58
N PRO A 101 15.81 -5.26 -24.69
CA PRO A 101 16.51 -4.41 -25.64
C PRO A 101 15.55 -3.35 -26.20
N ARG A 102 15.98 -2.09 -26.11
CA ARG A 102 15.23 -0.86 -26.41
C ARG A 102 14.52 -0.92 -27.77
N SER A 103 13.20 -1.14 -27.77
CA SER A 103 12.34 -0.78 -28.89
C SER A 103 11.75 0.63 -28.68
N ARG A 104 12.17 1.53 -29.57
CA ARG A 104 11.71 2.89 -29.96
C ARG A 104 10.82 3.73 -28.99
N PRO A 105 11.17 5.00 -28.71
CA PRO A 105 10.47 5.85 -27.75
C PRO A 105 9.36 6.68 -28.41
N HIS A 106 8.24 6.08 -28.83
CA HIS A 106 7.09 6.84 -29.32
C HIS A 106 5.76 6.33 -28.75
N SER A 107 5.62 6.45 -27.43
CA SER A 107 4.31 6.54 -26.78
C SER A 107 4.50 7.21 -25.42
N ARG A 108 3.57 8.12 -25.09
CA ARG A 108 3.55 8.89 -23.84
C ARG A 108 3.74 7.96 -22.65
N PRO A 109 4.42 8.38 -21.57
CA PRO A 109 4.55 7.54 -20.38
C PRO A 109 3.15 7.36 -19.79
N HIS A 110 2.46 6.29 -20.19
CA HIS A 110 1.33 5.78 -19.45
C HIS A 110 1.86 5.51 -18.05
N SER A 111 1.17 6.08 -17.05
CA SER A 111 1.49 5.96 -15.64
C SER A 111 1.92 4.52 -15.33
N ARG A 112 3.20 4.32 -14.94
CA ARG A 112 3.87 3.02 -14.72
C ARG A 112 3.38 2.30 -13.46
N ILE A 113 2.12 2.51 -13.08
CA ILE A 113 1.50 1.96 -11.88
C ILE A 113 0.93 0.56 -12.18
N PHE A 114 0.78 0.21 -13.47
CA PHE A 114 0.17 -1.05 -13.90
C PHE A 114 1.06 -1.71 -14.97
N PRO A 115 2.01 -2.59 -14.60
CA PRO A 115 2.67 -3.45 -15.57
C PRO A 115 1.64 -4.21 -16.40
N GLU A 116 1.91 -4.44 -17.69
CA GLU A 116 0.93 -5.08 -18.59
C GLU A 116 0.55 -6.52 -18.19
N GLN A 117 1.21 -7.08 -17.18
CA GLN A 117 0.96 -8.44 -16.66
C GLN A 117 0.57 -8.44 -15.17
N SER A 118 0.28 -7.29 -14.58
CA SER A 118 -0.10 -7.22 -13.16
C SER A 118 -1.57 -7.52 -12.93
N HIS A 119 -1.84 -8.20 -11.83
CA HIS A 119 -3.18 -8.49 -11.32
C HIS A 119 -3.42 -7.65 -10.09
N VAL A 120 -4.52 -6.89 -10.06
CA VAL A 120 -4.89 -6.07 -8.90
C VAL A 120 -6.09 -6.66 -8.20
N TYR A 121 -5.94 -6.92 -6.91
CA TYR A 121 -6.98 -7.44 -6.04
C TYR A 121 -7.41 -6.33 -5.09
N LEU A 122 -8.70 -5.99 -5.10
CA LEU A 122 -9.28 -5.04 -4.19
C LEU A 122 -10.17 -5.78 -3.21
N PHE A 123 -9.93 -5.60 -1.90
CA PHE A 123 -10.88 -6.00 -0.87
C PHE A 123 -11.88 -4.86 -0.67
N VAL A 124 -13.16 -5.16 -0.86
CA VAL A 124 -14.26 -4.20 -0.77
C VAL A 124 -15.21 -4.61 0.36
N GLY A 125 -15.46 -3.68 1.29
CA GLY A 125 -16.38 -3.85 2.40
C GLY A 125 -17.15 -2.55 2.66
N ALA A 126 -18.43 -2.65 3.02
CA ALA A 126 -19.31 -1.50 3.30
C ALA A 126 -19.30 -0.40 2.21
N GLY A 127 -19.16 -0.77 0.94
CA GLY A 127 -19.14 0.18 -0.19
C GLY A 127 -17.83 0.95 -0.38
N SER A 128 -16.74 0.48 0.22
CA SER A 128 -15.41 1.09 0.12
C SER A 128 -14.33 0.04 -0.11
N VAL A 129 -13.25 0.43 -0.77
CA VAL A 129 -12.02 -0.36 -0.88
C VAL A 129 -11.28 -0.25 0.46
N LEU A 130 -11.09 -1.39 1.14
CA LEU A 130 -10.40 -1.47 2.43
C LEU A 130 -9.00 -2.09 2.31
N GLY A 131 -8.72 -2.77 1.19
CA GLY A 131 -7.41 -3.36 0.92
C GLY A 131 -7.10 -3.42 -0.57
N CYS A 132 -5.82 -3.37 -0.90
CA CYS A 132 -5.32 -3.49 -2.28
C CYS A 132 -4.06 -4.37 -2.29
N LEU A 133 -3.98 -5.29 -3.23
CA LEU A 133 -2.81 -6.10 -3.51
C LEU A 133 -2.52 -6.07 -5.01
N VAL A 134 -1.26 -5.84 -5.37
CA VAL A 134 -0.78 -5.96 -6.75
C VAL A 134 0.12 -7.17 -6.80
N ALA A 135 -0.15 -8.06 -7.75
CA ALA A 135 0.66 -9.26 -8.00
C ALA A 135 1.23 -9.21 -9.42
N GLN A 136 2.44 -9.71 -9.58
CA GLN A 136 3.09 -9.90 -10.88
C GLN A 136 3.79 -11.25 -10.96
N GLY A 137 3.96 -11.75 -12.18
CA GLY A 137 4.79 -12.93 -12.43
C GLY A 137 6.26 -12.63 -12.16
N ILE A 138 6.90 -13.47 -11.36
CA ILE A 138 8.36 -13.49 -11.16
C ILE A 138 8.90 -14.88 -11.51
N SER A 139 10.22 -15.00 -11.64
CA SER A 139 10.89 -16.29 -11.84
C SER A 139 11.75 -16.72 -10.66
N GLN A 140 12.14 -15.78 -9.80
CA GLN A 140 13.04 -16.01 -8.67
C GLN A 140 12.81 -14.98 -7.56
N ALA A 141 13.17 -15.34 -6.33
CA ALA A 141 13.16 -14.47 -5.16
C ALA A 141 14.33 -14.83 -4.22
N PHE A 142 14.59 -13.96 -3.23
CA PHE A 142 15.67 -14.15 -2.26
C PHE A 142 15.08 -14.26 -0.85
N ARG A 143 15.48 -15.31 -0.12
CA ARG A 143 15.03 -15.55 1.26
C ARG A 143 15.49 -14.42 2.18
N VAL A 144 14.56 -13.83 2.92
CA VAL A 144 14.88 -12.85 3.97
C VAL A 144 15.55 -13.57 5.15
N LEU A 145 16.68 -13.04 5.61
CA LEU A 145 17.47 -13.62 6.69
C LEU A 145 16.98 -13.10 8.05
N PRO A 146 16.97 -13.94 9.10
CA PRO A 146 16.62 -13.50 10.45
C PRO A 146 17.64 -12.50 11.00
N GLU A 147 17.21 -11.69 11.97
CA GLU A 147 18.13 -10.75 12.63
C GLU A 147 19.22 -11.51 13.40
N PRO A 148 20.49 -11.10 13.27
CA PRO A 148 21.56 -11.69 14.06
C PRO A 148 21.29 -11.41 15.55
N GLY A 149 21.02 -12.47 16.32
CA GLY A 149 20.77 -12.39 17.76
C GLY A 149 19.36 -12.78 18.21
N SER A 150 18.41 -13.02 17.31
CA SER A 150 17.11 -13.60 17.67
C SER A 150 17.22 -15.12 17.84
N ALA A 151 17.84 -15.57 18.93
CA ALA A 151 17.79 -16.98 19.32
C ALA A 151 16.33 -17.37 19.67
N PRO A 152 15.84 -18.58 19.30
CA PRO A 152 14.44 -18.95 19.48
C PRO A 152 14.01 -19.17 20.95
N PHE A 153 14.94 -19.18 21.90
CA PHE A 153 14.66 -19.37 23.32
C PHE A 153 15.58 -18.50 24.17
N PRO A 154 15.09 -17.39 24.77
CA PRO A 154 15.81 -16.73 25.83
C PRO A 154 15.68 -17.58 27.10
N ASP A 155 16.80 -18.06 27.62
CA ASP A 155 16.83 -18.59 28.98
C ASP A 155 16.36 -17.48 29.95
N SER A 156 15.47 -17.84 30.86
CA SER A 156 14.64 -16.90 31.61
C SER A 156 15.43 -16.19 32.69
N SER A 157 16.31 -15.22 32.38
CA SER A 157 16.96 -14.45 33.45
C SER A 157 17.68 -13.14 33.10
N GLN A 158 17.49 -12.49 31.94
CA GLN A 158 18.10 -11.15 31.74
C GLN A 158 17.14 -10.14 31.13
N HIS A 159 16.49 -9.36 32.00
CA HIS A 159 15.99 -8.03 31.69
C HIS A 159 17.17 -7.08 31.39
N SER A 160 17.70 -7.15 30.17
CA SER A 160 18.51 -6.07 29.61
C SER A 160 17.61 -5.30 28.66
N ARG A 161 16.99 -4.24 29.19
CA ARG A 161 16.42 -3.13 28.41
C ARG A 161 17.57 -2.38 27.72
N ALA A 162 18.17 -3.00 26.72
CA ALA A 162 18.91 -2.31 25.67
C ALA A 162 17.93 -2.25 24.49
N ASP A 163 17.14 -1.18 24.38
CA ASP A 163 17.51 0.00 23.58
C ASP A 163 18.17 -0.44 22.26
N CYS A 164 17.62 -0.16 21.09
CA CYS A 164 16.75 0.93 20.69
C CYS A 164 16.17 0.55 19.34
N ARG A 165 14.97 1.05 19.03
CA ARG A 165 14.42 1.12 17.68
C ARG A 165 15.49 1.74 16.78
N ASP A 166 16.26 0.92 16.06
CA ASP A 166 17.15 1.43 15.03
C ASP A 166 16.24 2.03 13.94
N PRO A 167 16.26 3.36 13.73
CA PRO A 167 15.43 4.00 12.71
C PRO A 167 15.81 3.54 11.28
N LEU A 168 16.89 2.78 11.13
CA LEU A 168 17.37 2.19 9.87
C LEU A 168 17.36 0.66 9.92
N ARG A 169 16.27 0.05 10.44
CA ARG A 169 16.05 -1.40 10.32
C ARG A 169 16.03 -1.80 8.85
N ALA A 170 17.13 -2.38 8.38
CA ALA A 170 17.27 -2.93 7.05
C ALA A 170 17.14 -4.45 7.10
N TRP A 171 16.30 -5.01 6.22
CA TRP A 171 16.22 -6.44 6.02
C TRP A 171 17.37 -6.91 5.13
N ARG A 172 17.94 -8.08 5.44
CA ARG A 172 18.95 -8.75 4.62
C ARG A 172 18.32 -9.94 3.91
N CYS A 173 18.82 -10.29 2.74
CA CYS A 173 18.41 -11.50 2.02
C CYS A 173 19.60 -12.40 1.69
N SER A 174 19.32 -13.66 1.39
CA SER A 174 20.28 -14.60 0.82
C SER A 174 20.84 -14.06 -0.50
N LEU A 175 22.07 -14.47 -0.84
CA LEU A 175 22.67 -14.22 -2.15
C LEU A 175 22.22 -15.26 -3.19
N GLU A 176 21.68 -16.38 -2.74
CA GLU A 176 21.19 -17.45 -3.60
C GLU A 176 19.74 -17.17 -4.00
N ALA A 177 19.50 -17.15 -5.30
CA ALA A 177 18.16 -17.00 -5.84
C ALA A 177 17.41 -18.34 -5.80
N GLU A 178 16.18 -18.32 -5.30
CA GLU A 178 15.28 -19.48 -5.26
C GLU A 178 14.15 -19.28 -6.29
N PRO A 179 13.67 -20.34 -6.97
CA PRO A 179 12.56 -20.23 -7.91
C PRO A 179 11.28 -19.75 -7.21
N ALA A 180 10.60 -18.78 -7.81
CA ALA A 180 9.35 -18.21 -7.31
C ALA A 180 8.45 -17.82 -8.49
N VAL A 181 7.14 -17.74 -8.25
CA VAL A 181 6.13 -17.55 -9.33
C VAL A 181 5.41 -16.20 -9.24
N CYS A 182 5.11 -15.73 -8.03
CA CYS A 182 4.32 -14.52 -7.80
C CYS A 182 5.06 -13.59 -6.85
N GLY A 183 5.20 -12.32 -7.25
CA GLY A 183 5.75 -11.24 -6.44
C GLY A 183 4.80 -10.07 -6.34
#